data_AF-A0A0D7Q2J2-F1
#
_entry.id   AF-A0A0D7Q2J2-F1
#
_cell.length_a   1.000
_cell.length_b   1.000
_cell.length_c   1.000
_cell.angle_alpha   90.00
_cell.angle_beta   90.00
_cell.angle_gamma   90.00
#
_symmetry.space_group_name_H-M   'P 1'
#
loop_
_entity.id
_entity.type
_entity.pdbx_description
1 polymer ?
#
loop_
_entity_poly.entity_id
_entity_poly.type
_entity_poly.pdbx_seq_one_letter_code
_entity_poly.pdbx_strand_id
1 'polypeptide(L)'
;MGALDGIRVIAVEQAVAAPFCSSRLADAGAEVIKIERPEGDFARGYDAAAKGQSSYFVWLNRGKQSAVVDLATKEGRAELEKLIASADVLVQNLKPGSMDKLGFSRERLLKDYPKLISCTITGYGDEGPYAHRKAYDLLIQAESGLASITGNPDGASRVGMSIVDVATGATAHAAILEALIARGRTGKGCDIRISMFDVMADWCTVPLLNSEAGNPPKRMGLRHPSIAPYGVFTSKDGKDILISIQSEREWKTLCAGVLDQPNLPADPRVANMVERVRNRDFTDKTVADSFGTMTRNELLKRLSDADIAFAEVNTMADLTKHPHLRRIEVDTPNGRVSYPAPAPIIVGESRAYGAVPGIGERSQSKK
;
A
#
# COMPACT_ATOMS: atom_id res chain seq x y z
N MET A 1 -0.58 11.21 -24.40
CA MET A 1 -1.41 10.01 -24.58
C MET A 1 -0.94 9.04 -23.50
N GLY A 2 -1.82 8.62 -22.59
CA GLY A 2 -1.50 7.66 -21.54
C GLY A 2 -1.26 6.25 -22.10
N ALA A 3 -0.51 5.43 -21.37
CA ALA A 3 -0.18 4.06 -21.78
C ALA A 3 -1.42 3.14 -21.94
N LEU A 4 -2.53 3.49 -21.31
CA LEU A 4 -3.81 2.77 -21.39
C LEU A 4 -4.89 3.59 -22.10
N ASP A 5 -4.53 4.62 -22.87
CA ASP A 5 -5.51 5.34 -23.69
C ASP A 5 -6.20 4.36 -24.65
N GLY A 6 -7.53 4.42 -24.71
CA GLY A 6 -8.36 3.49 -25.49
C GLY A 6 -8.77 2.22 -24.75
N ILE A 7 -8.28 1.97 -23.53
CA ILE A 7 -8.76 0.88 -22.67
C ILE A 7 -9.97 1.34 -21.86
N ARG A 8 -11.07 0.60 -21.92
CA ARG A 8 -12.28 0.85 -21.10
C ARG A 8 -12.37 -0.14 -19.93
N VAL A 9 -12.50 0.39 -18.73
CA VAL A 9 -12.62 -0.37 -17.48
C VAL A 9 -13.97 -0.11 -16.84
N ILE A 10 -14.71 -1.18 -16.57
CA ILE A 10 -15.92 -1.14 -15.75
C ILE A 10 -15.57 -1.64 -14.36
N ALA A 11 -15.80 -0.81 -13.34
CA ALA A 11 -15.40 -1.10 -11.97
C ALA A 11 -16.63 -1.20 -11.06
N VAL A 12 -17.04 -2.43 -10.73
CA VAL A 12 -18.09 -2.73 -9.75
C VAL A 12 -17.42 -2.91 -8.39
N GLU A 13 -17.00 -1.79 -7.81
CA GLU A 13 -16.03 -1.78 -6.74
C GLU A 13 -16.43 -0.87 -5.56
N GLN A 14 -15.85 -1.15 -4.41
CA GLN A 14 -16.05 -0.39 -3.17
C GLN A 14 -14.82 -0.45 -2.25
N ALA A 15 -14.78 0.44 -1.25
CA ALA A 15 -13.69 0.51 -0.25
C ALA A 15 -12.32 0.89 -0.82
N VAL A 16 -11.33 -0.02 -0.76
CA VAL A 16 -9.90 0.32 -0.94
C VAL A 16 -9.22 -0.52 -2.01
N ALA A 17 -9.20 -1.86 -1.91
CA ALA A 17 -8.38 -2.71 -2.78
C ALA A 17 -8.68 -2.55 -4.28
N ALA A 18 -9.93 -2.76 -4.70
CA ALA A 18 -10.35 -2.57 -6.09
C ALA A 18 -10.23 -1.09 -6.53
N PRO A 19 -10.71 -0.10 -5.73
CA PRO A 19 -10.53 1.31 -6.07
C PRO A 19 -9.08 1.76 -6.24
N PHE A 20 -8.13 1.18 -5.49
CA PHE A 20 -6.72 1.41 -5.68
C PHE A 20 -6.27 0.94 -7.06
N CYS A 21 -6.61 -0.29 -7.44
CA CYS A 21 -6.30 -0.86 -8.75
C CYS A 21 -6.85 0.01 -9.89
N SER A 22 -8.17 0.27 -9.88
CA SER A 22 -8.82 1.00 -10.96
C SER A 22 -8.40 2.47 -11.03
N SER A 23 -8.01 3.11 -9.92
CA SER A 23 -7.42 4.45 -9.96
C SER A 23 -6.05 4.46 -10.61
N ARG A 24 -5.23 3.42 -10.45
CA ARG A 24 -3.95 3.32 -11.17
C ARG A 24 -4.15 3.12 -12.67
N LEU A 25 -5.19 2.37 -13.07
CA LEU A 25 -5.59 2.25 -14.47
C LEU A 25 -6.04 3.61 -15.05
N ALA A 26 -6.86 4.36 -14.31
CA ALA A 26 -7.27 5.72 -14.70
C ALA A 26 -6.07 6.66 -14.81
N ASP A 27 -5.15 6.64 -13.84
CA ASP A 27 -3.93 7.43 -13.88
C ASP A 27 -3.08 7.10 -15.13
N ALA A 28 -3.19 5.89 -15.67
CA ALA A 28 -2.45 5.42 -16.84
C ALA A 28 -3.15 5.73 -18.17
N GLY A 29 -4.34 6.34 -18.15
CA GLY A 29 -5.08 6.78 -19.34
C GLY A 29 -6.36 6.00 -19.64
N ALA A 30 -6.65 4.92 -18.89
CA ALA A 30 -7.85 4.13 -19.13
C ALA A 30 -9.13 4.94 -18.81
N GLU A 31 -10.18 4.73 -19.60
CA GLU A 31 -11.52 5.20 -19.26
C GLU A 31 -12.10 4.29 -18.18
N VAL A 32 -12.11 4.77 -16.94
CA VAL A 32 -12.62 3.99 -15.80
C VAL A 32 -14.01 4.49 -15.40
N ILE A 33 -15.01 3.62 -15.56
CA ILE A 33 -16.39 3.88 -15.14
C ILE A 33 -16.65 3.09 -13.86
N LYS A 34 -16.74 3.82 -12.74
CA LYS A 34 -17.11 3.27 -11.44
C LYS A 34 -18.62 3.11 -11.37
N ILE A 35 -19.08 1.89 -11.13
CA ILE A 35 -20.49 1.58 -10.90
C ILE A 35 -20.78 1.78 -9.43
N GLU A 36 -21.75 2.63 -9.13
CA GLU A 36 -22.15 2.99 -7.77
C GLU A 36 -23.63 2.74 -7.54
N ARG A 37 -23.97 2.47 -6.28
CA ARG A 37 -25.36 2.47 -5.82
C ARG A 37 -25.90 3.90 -5.79
N PRO A 38 -27.23 4.11 -5.68
CA PRO A 38 -27.82 5.45 -5.56
C PRO A 38 -27.19 6.32 -4.46
N GLU A 39 -26.85 5.71 -3.32
CA GLU A 39 -26.17 6.37 -2.21
C GLU A 39 -24.64 6.50 -2.37
N GLY A 40 -24.06 5.90 -3.41
CA GLY A 40 -22.63 5.88 -3.68
C GLY A 40 -21.87 4.71 -3.03
N ASP A 41 -20.56 4.69 -3.29
CA ASP A 41 -19.60 3.89 -2.52
C ASP A 41 -19.63 4.32 -1.05
N PHE A 42 -19.74 3.37 -0.12
CA PHE A 42 -19.74 3.69 1.31
C PHE A 42 -18.42 4.35 1.76
N ALA A 43 -17.32 4.16 1.02
CA ALA A 43 -16.05 4.82 1.29
C ALA A 43 -16.16 6.35 1.21
N ARG A 44 -17.18 6.91 0.53
CA ARG A 44 -17.47 8.35 0.52
C ARG A 44 -17.73 8.91 1.92
N GLY A 45 -18.16 8.08 2.87
CA GLY A 45 -18.49 8.45 4.25
C GLY A 45 -17.56 7.88 5.33
N TYR A 46 -16.35 7.41 5.00
CA TYR A 46 -15.40 6.88 6.00
C TYR A 46 -14.87 7.94 6.96
N ASP A 47 -14.65 9.16 6.46
CA ASP A 47 -14.21 10.32 7.22
C ASP A 47 -14.61 11.60 6.46
N ALA A 48 -14.16 12.76 6.95
CA ALA A 48 -14.39 14.06 6.33
C ALA A 48 -13.09 14.88 6.16
N ALA A 49 -11.93 14.22 6.19
CA ALA A 49 -10.62 14.88 6.32
C ALA A 49 -10.16 15.62 5.05
N ALA A 50 -10.72 15.30 3.88
CA ALA A 50 -10.42 15.96 2.62
C ALA A 50 -11.49 17.01 2.29
N LYS A 51 -11.43 18.17 2.96
CA LYS A 51 -12.40 19.28 2.78
C LYS A 51 -13.86 18.85 2.94
N GLY A 52 -14.14 18.07 3.99
CA GLY A 52 -15.48 17.56 4.25
C GLY A 52 -15.83 16.28 3.47
N GLN A 53 -14.91 15.76 2.64
CA GLN A 53 -15.04 14.47 1.97
C GLN A 53 -14.10 13.44 2.58
N SER A 54 -14.41 12.16 2.36
CA SER A 54 -13.55 11.05 2.76
C SER A 54 -12.18 11.09 2.10
N SER A 55 -11.13 11.02 2.92
CA SER A 55 -9.74 10.93 2.48
C SER A 55 -9.46 9.72 1.60
N TYR A 56 -10.06 8.57 1.93
CA TYR A 56 -9.98 7.34 1.14
C TYR A 56 -10.61 7.53 -0.23
N PHE A 57 -11.81 8.11 -0.29
CA PHE A 57 -12.51 8.28 -1.56
C PHE A 57 -11.73 9.23 -2.49
N VAL A 58 -11.29 10.37 -1.97
CA VAL A 58 -10.51 11.37 -2.73
C VAL A 58 -9.18 10.80 -3.24
N TRP A 59 -8.50 10.00 -2.43
CA TRP A 59 -7.24 9.37 -2.82
C TRP A 59 -7.39 8.31 -3.92
N LEU A 60 -8.49 7.55 -3.89
CA LEU A 60 -8.65 6.32 -4.68
C LEU A 60 -9.61 6.44 -5.86
N ASN A 61 -10.18 7.62 -6.14
CA ASN A 61 -11.18 7.75 -7.22
C ASN A 61 -10.91 8.89 -8.21
N ARG A 62 -9.75 9.55 -8.14
CA ARG A 62 -9.33 10.52 -9.14
C ARG A 62 -9.29 9.90 -10.56
N GLY A 63 -9.68 10.68 -11.56
CA GLY A 63 -9.69 10.30 -12.97
C GLY A 63 -10.81 9.36 -13.39
N LYS A 64 -11.60 8.82 -12.46
CA LYS A 64 -12.73 7.94 -12.77
C LYS A 64 -13.97 8.77 -13.14
N GLN A 65 -14.88 8.12 -13.85
CA GLN A 65 -16.27 8.56 -13.99
C GLN A 65 -17.15 7.79 -13.01
N SER A 66 -18.25 8.39 -12.54
CA SER A 66 -19.23 7.73 -11.68
C SER A 66 -20.53 7.47 -12.43
N ALA A 67 -21.01 6.24 -12.35
CA ALA A 67 -22.29 5.80 -12.91
C ALA A 67 -23.15 5.22 -11.80
N VAL A 68 -24.27 5.87 -11.48
CA VAL A 68 -25.28 5.30 -10.58
C VAL A 68 -26.07 4.24 -11.33
N VAL A 69 -25.94 2.99 -10.90
CA VAL A 69 -26.66 1.83 -11.47
C VAL A 69 -27.18 0.96 -10.33
N ASP A 70 -28.50 0.88 -10.19
CA ASP A 70 -29.13 0.01 -9.20
C ASP A 70 -29.20 -1.44 -9.70
N LEU A 71 -28.22 -2.24 -9.28
CA LEU A 71 -28.10 -3.65 -9.66
C LEU A 71 -29.19 -4.56 -9.07
N ALA A 72 -30.05 -4.07 -8.18
CA ALA A 72 -31.23 -4.81 -7.72
C ALA A 72 -32.33 -4.86 -8.79
N THR A 73 -32.36 -3.88 -9.70
CA THR A 73 -33.38 -3.73 -10.74
C THR A 73 -33.04 -4.50 -12.01
N LYS A 74 -34.03 -4.77 -12.87
CA LYS A 74 -33.77 -5.38 -14.19
C LYS A 74 -33.06 -4.38 -15.12
N GLU A 75 -33.44 -3.12 -15.01
CA GLU A 75 -32.95 -2.00 -15.79
C GLU A 75 -31.47 -1.73 -15.47
N GLY A 76 -31.09 -1.74 -14.20
CA GLY A 76 -29.70 -1.57 -13.79
C GLY A 76 -28.80 -2.74 -14.20
N ARG A 77 -29.30 -3.99 -14.12
CA ARG A 77 -28.57 -5.15 -14.68
C ARG A 77 -28.40 -5.03 -16.20
N ALA A 78 -29.43 -4.59 -16.91
CA ALA A 78 -29.35 -4.36 -18.35
C ALA A 78 -28.37 -3.22 -18.72
N GLU A 79 -28.28 -2.18 -17.89
CA GLU A 79 -27.29 -1.10 -18.08
C GLU A 79 -25.87 -1.62 -17.82
N LEU A 80 -25.64 -2.40 -16.77
CA LEU A 80 -24.34 -3.01 -16.50
C LEU A 80 -23.91 -3.93 -17.66
N GLU A 81 -24.83 -4.71 -18.22
CA GLU A 81 -24.59 -5.55 -19.40
C GLU A 81 -24.07 -4.73 -20.59
N LYS A 82 -24.72 -3.61 -20.90
CA LYS A 82 -24.28 -2.72 -22.00
C LYS A 82 -22.87 -2.17 -21.76
N LEU A 83 -22.56 -1.81 -20.52
CA LEU A 83 -21.24 -1.31 -20.15
C LEU A 83 -20.18 -2.40 -20.31
N ILE A 84 -20.43 -3.61 -19.78
CA ILE A 84 -19.54 -4.77 -19.89
C ILE A 84 -19.30 -5.15 -21.36
N ALA A 85 -20.33 -5.08 -22.20
CA ALA A 85 -20.22 -5.43 -23.62
C ALA A 85 -19.21 -4.57 -24.40
N SER A 86 -18.90 -3.38 -23.89
CA SER A 86 -17.91 -2.46 -24.46
C SER A 86 -16.58 -2.42 -23.69
N ALA A 87 -16.45 -3.22 -22.63
CA ALA A 87 -15.32 -3.15 -21.71
C ALA A 87 -14.14 -4.00 -22.17
N ASP A 88 -12.94 -3.51 -21.90
CA ASP A 88 -11.71 -4.29 -21.96
C ASP A 88 -11.45 -5.03 -20.66
N VAL A 89 -11.77 -4.38 -19.55
CA VAL A 89 -11.51 -4.87 -18.20
C VAL A 89 -12.76 -4.69 -17.33
N LEU A 90 -13.12 -5.74 -16.59
CA LEU A 90 -14.11 -5.69 -15.52
C LEU A 90 -13.40 -5.91 -14.19
N VAL A 91 -13.44 -4.94 -13.27
CA VAL A 91 -12.88 -5.07 -11.92
C VAL A 91 -14.02 -5.12 -10.91
N GLN A 92 -13.99 -6.08 -9.99
CA GLN A 92 -15.01 -6.17 -8.95
C GLN A 92 -14.49 -6.75 -7.63
N ASN A 93 -15.09 -6.33 -6.51
CA ASN A 93 -14.82 -6.87 -5.17
C ASN A 93 -16.11 -7.10 -4.36
N LEU A 94 -17.15 -7.57 -5.03
CA LEU A 94 -18.37 -8.07 -4.40
C LEU A 94 -18.10 -9.41 -3.71
N LYS A 95 -19.06 -9.84 -2.88
CA LYS A 95 -18.99 -11.16 -2.24
C LYS A 95 -18.96 -12.27 -3.31
N PRO A 96 -18.28 -13.40 -3.05
CA PRO A 96 -18.33 -14.55 -3.94
C PRO A 96 -19.78 -14.95 -4.30
N GLY A 97 -20.01 -15.20 -5.59
CA GLY A 97 -21.34 -15.52 -6.15
C GLY A 97 -22.27 -14.32 -6.35
N SER A 98 -21.90 -13.08 -5.98
CA SER A 98 -22.75 -11.90 -6.21
C SER A 98 -22.93 -11.61 -7.70
N MET A 99 -21.87 -11.66 -8.51
CA MET A 99 -21.97 -11.42 -9.96
C MET A 99 -22.81 -12.50 -10.66
N ASP A 100 -22.70 -13.76 -10.24
CA ASP A 100 -23.50 -14.86 -10.77
C ASP A 100 -25.00 -14.62 -10.52
N LYS A 101 -25.37 -14.20 -9.31
CA LYS A 101 -26.75 -13.83 -8.95
C LYS A 101 -27.28 -12.64 -9.74
N LEU A 102 -26.38 -11.77 -10.23
CA LEU A 102 -26.72 -10.65 -11.09
C LEU A 102 -26.81 -11.05 -12.58
N GLY A 103 -26.51 -12.30 -12.93
CA GLY A 103 -26.55 -12.83 -14.29
C GLY A 103 -25.21 -12.77 -15.04
N PHE A 104 -24.12 -12.44 -14.36
CA PHE A 104 -22.79 -12.27 -14.94
C PHE A 104 -21.84 -13.37 -14.47
N SER A 105 -22.22 -14.64 -14.68
CA SER A 105 -21.36 -15.75 -14.29
C SER A 105 -20.05 -15.75 -15.07
N ARG A 106 -19.01 -16.32 -14.45
CA ARG A 106 -17.68 -16.45 -15.07
C ARG A 106 -17.74 -17.11 -16.44
N GLU A 107 -18.43 -18.25 -16.54
CA GLU A 107 -18.54 -19.04 -17.77
C GLU A 107 -19.23 -18.23 -18.86
N ARG A 108 -20.26 -17.48 -18.49
CA ARG A 108 -20.98 -16.60 -19.40
C ARG A 108 -20.10 -15.47 -19.89
N LEU A 109 -19.43 -14.74 -18.99
CA LEU A 109 -18.56 -13.62 -19.35
C LEU A 109 -17.44 -14.06 -20.30
N LEU A 110 -16.80 -15.21 -20.04
CA LEU A 110 -15.76 -15.76 -20.91
C LEU A 110 -16.28 -16.16 -22.30
N LYS A 111 -17.52 -16.66 -22.38
CA LYS A 111 -18.15 -17.08 -23.63
C LYS A 111 -18.61 -15.88 -24.46
N ASP A 112 -19.36 -14.97 -23.83
CA ASP A 112 -20.02 -13.85 -24.51
C ASP A 112 -19.02 -12.73 -24.82
N TYR A 113 -17.98 -12.57 -23.99
CA TYR A 113 -16.95 -11.53 -24.11
C TYR A 113 -15.53 -12.12 -24.09
N PRO A 114 -15.11 -12.86 -25.12
CA PRO A 114 -13.84 -13.61 -25.13
C PRO A 114 -12.57 -12.75 -25.05
N LYS A 115 -12.69 -11.42 -25.20
CA LYS A 115 -11.59 -10.45 -25.04
C LYS A 115 -11.57 -9.75 -23.69
N LEU A 116 -12.59 -9.95 -22.86
CA LEU A 116 -12.74 -9.29 -21.57
C LEU A 116 -11.72 -9.86 -20.57
N ILE A 117 -11.05 -8.97 -19.86
CA ILE A 117 -10.24 -9.32 -18.69
C ILE A 117 -11.12 -9.09 -17.45
N SER A 118 -11.56 -10.17 -16.82
CA SER A 118 -12.32 -10.12 -15.56
C SER A 118 -11.34 -10.21 -14.40
N CYS A 119 -11.38 -9.27 -13.45
CA CYS A 119 -10.57 -9.27 -12.24
C CYS A 119 -11.47 -9.22 -11.00
N THR A 120 -11.45 -10.29 -10.23
CA THR A 120 -12.21 -10.44 -9.00
C THR A 120 -11.28 -10.42 -7.79
N ILE A 121 -11.55 -9.52 -6.85
CA ILE A 121 -10.82 -9.41 -5.58
C ILE A 121 -11.73 -9.86 -4.44
N THR A 122 -11.28 -10.84 -3.65
CA THR A 122 -12.02 -11.36 -2.50
C THR A 122 -11.13 -11.44 -1.25
N GLY A 123 -11.70 -11.83 -0.11
CA GLY A 123 -10.94 -12.01 1.13
C GLY A 123 -10.03 -13.24 1.10
N TYR A 124 -10.61 -14.39 0.75
CA TYR A 124 -10.01 -15.73 0.89
C TYR A 124 -10.11 -16.58 -0.38
N GLY A 125 -10.46 -15.98 -1.53
CA GLY A 125 -10.73 -16.70 -2.77
C GLY A 125 -12.19 -17.12 -2.88
N ASP A 126 -12.47 -17.93 -3.90
CA ASP A 126 -13.82 -18.42 -4.23
C ASP A 126 -14.10 -19.82 -3.65
N GLU A 127 -13.08 -20.48 -3.09
CA GLU A 127 -13.14 -21.86 -2.60
C GLU A 127 -12.61 -21.98 -1.16
N GLY A 128 -12.82 -23.15 -0.56
CA GLY A 128 -12.36 -23.44 0.80
C GLY A 128 -13.27 -22.93 1.93
N PRO A 129 -12.91 -23.22 3.19
CA PRO A 129 -13.80 -23.01 4.33
C PRO A 129 -14.12 -21.54 4.61
N TYR A 130 -13.29 -20.60 4.14
CA TYR A 130 -13.43 -19.16 4.38
C TYR A 130 -13.89 -18.36 3.17
N ALA A 131 -14.25 -18.99 2.05
CA ALA A 131 -14.71 -18.30 0.83
C ALA A 131 -15.84 -17.29 1.11
N HIS A 132 -16.79 -17.63 1.99
CA HIS A 132 -17.92 -16.75 2.33
C HIS A 132 -17.72 -15.92 3.61
N ARG A 133 -16.53 -15.97 4.22
CA ARG A 133 -16.22 -15.19 5.43
C ARG A 133 -16.00 -13.73 5.05
N LYS A 134 -16.47 -12.81 5.91
CA LYS A 134 -16.16 -11.39 5.74
C LYS A 134 -14.66 -11.16 5.95
N ALA A 135 -14.07 -10.39 5.06
CA ALA A 135 -12.68 -9.97 5.15
C ALA A 135 -12.60 -8.44 5.09
N TYR A 136 -11.75 -7.89 5.95
CA TYR A 136 -11.33 -6.50 5.95
C TYR A 136 -9.83 -6.51 6.22
N ASP A 137 -9.14 -5.45 5.82
CA ASP A 137 -7.68 -5.32 5.92
C ASP A 137 -7.13 -5.86 7.25
N LEU A 138 -7.58 -5.30 8.38
CA LEU A 138 -7.08 -5.69 9.70
C LEU A 138 -7.36 -7.16 10.07
N LEU A 139 -8.50 -7.71 9.62
CA LEU A 139 -8.80 -9.13 9.85
C LEU A 139 -7.81 -10.02 9.10
N ILE A 140 -7.46 -9.65 7.87
CA ILE A 140 -6.46 -10.38 7.09
C ILE A 140 -5.05 -10.16 7.64
N GLN A 141 -4.70 -8.98 8.15
CA GLN A 141 -3.41 -8.79 8.87
C GLN A 141 -3.29 -9.76 10.04
N ALA A 142 -4.38 -10.01 10.77
CA ALA A 142 -4.40 -10.97 11.87
C ALA A 142 -4.28 -12.42 11.36
N GLU A 143 -5.11 -12.81 10.40
CA GLU A 143 -5.20 -14.21 9.93
C GLU A 143 -3.96 -14.64 9.12
N SER A 144 -3.30 -13.73 8.40
CA SER A 144 -2.06 -14.00 7.65
C SER A 144 -0.81 -14.04 8.52
N GLY A 145 -0.91 -13.73 9.81
CA GLY A 145 0.24 -13.65 10.72
C GLY A 145 1.02 -12.33 10.67
N LEU A 146 0.71 -11.40 9.76
CA LEU A 146 1.39 -10.10 9.68
C LEU A 146 1.32 -9.30 11.00
N ALA A 147 0.15 -9.30 11.67
CA ALA A 147 -0.01 -8.63 12.96
C ALA A 147 0.85 -9.27 14.06
N SER A 148 1.10 -10.59 13.99
CA SER A 148 1.88 -11.32 14.99
C SER A 148 3.34 -10.92 15.02
N ILE A 149 3.90 -10.55 13.87
CA ILE A 149 5.30 -10.13 13.70
C ILE A 149 5.48 -8.61 13.73
N THR A 150 4.39 -7.85 13.75
CA THR A 150 4.39 -6.39 13.80
C THR A 150 4.17 -5.89 15.22
N GLY A 151 4.96 -4.91 15.66
CA GLY A 151 4.83 -4.27 16.96
C GLY A 151 6.07 -4.45 17.84
N ASN A 152 5.87 -4.27 19.14
CA ASN A 152 6.92 -4.33 20.17
C ASN A 152 6.85 -5.67 20.93
N PRO A 153 7.88 -5.98 21.75
CA PRO A 153 7.85 -7.17 22.61
C PRO A 153 6.58 -7.29 23.46
N ASP A 154 6.03 -6.16 23.92
CA ASP A 154 4.84 -6.09 24.77
C ASP A 154 3.55 -6.57 24.10
N GLY A 155 3.45 -6.52 22.76
CA GLY A 155 2.21 -6.87 22.07
C GLY A 155 2.24 -6.76 20.56
N ALA A 156 1.38 -7.55 19.93
CA ALA A 156 1.09 -7.47 18.51
C ALA A 156 0.47 -6.12 18.14
N SER A 157 0.69 -5.67 16.91
CA SER A 157 0.16 -4.41 16.39
C SER A 157 -0.22 -4.57 14.92
N ARG A 158 -1.09 -3.70 14.43
CA ARG A 158 -1.37 -3.58 13.00
C ARG A 158 -0.34 -2.69 12.31
N VAL A 159 -0.16 -2.87 11.01
CA VAL A 159 0.42 -1.84 10.17
C VAL A 159 -0.54 -0.64 10.13
N GLY A 160 0.00 0.57 10.29
CA GLY A 160 -0.77 1.81 10.48
C GLY A 160 -1.56 2.29 9.26
N MET A 161 -1.48 1.59 8.13
CA MET A 161 -2.22 1.86 6.90
C MET A 161 -3.00 0.61 6.46
N SER A 162 -3.88 0.74 5.47
CA SER A 162 -4.56 -0.40 4.84
C SER A 162 -3.61 -1.15 3.91
N ILE A 163 -2.58 -1.79 4.48
CA ILE A 163 -1.50 -2.44 3.74
C ILE A 163 -2.00 -3.63 2.92
N VAL A 164 -2.96 -4.39 3.45
CA VAL A 164 -3.52 -5.56 2.77
C VAL A 164 -4.28 -5.12 1.54
N ASP A 165 -5.15 -4.12 1.70
CA ASP A 165 -5.92 -3.59 0.57
C ASP A 165 -5.02 -2.98 -0.50
N VAL A 166 -4.01 -2.19 -0.10
CA VAL A 166 -3.07 -1.54 -1.02
C VAL A 166 -2.24 -2.56 -1.79
N ALA A 167 -1.69 -3.55 -1.09
CA ALA A 167 -0.95 -4.64 -1.72
C ALA A 167 -1.83 -5.43 -2.68
N THR A 168 -3.05 -5.79 -2.27
CA THR A 168 -4.00 -6.53 -3.11
C THR A 168 -4.38 -5.73 -4.36
N GLY A 169 -4.64 -4.43 -4.22
CA GLY A 169 -4.91 -3.54 -5.34
C GLY A 169 -3.71 -3.37 -6.29
N ALA A 170 -2.49 -3.34 -5.76
CA ALA A 170 -1.27 -3.29 -6.56
C ALA A 170 -1.04 -4.60 -7.33
N THR A 171 -1.25 -5.75 -6.69
CA THR A 171 -1.21 -7.08 -7.34
C THR A 171 -2.25 -7.18 -8.46
N ALA A 172 -3.49 -6.73 -8.20
CA ALA A 172 -4.54 -6.70 -9.22
C ALA A 172 -4.20 -5.80 -10.41
N HIS A 173 -3.64 -4.61 -10.14
CA HIS A 173 -3.19 -3.71 -11.20
C HIS A 173 -2.11 -4.37 -12.06
N ALA A 174 -1.09 -5.01 -11.45
CA ALA A 174 -0.04 -5.72 -12.18
C ALA A 174 -0.60 -6.88 -13.03
N ALA A 175 -1.46 -7.72 -12.45
CA ALA A 175 -2.07 -8.84 -13.14
C ALA A 175 -2.92 -8.40 -14.35
N ILE A 176 -3.65 -7.29 -14.23
CA ILE A 176 -4.42 -6.71 -15.36
C ILE A 176 -3.48 -6.22 -16.46
N LEU A 177 -2.36 -5.56 -16.13
CA LEU A 177 -1.39 -5.13 -17.13
C LEU A 177 -0.76 -6.32 -17.87
N GLU A 178 -0.39 -7.39 -17.15
CA GLU A 178 0.10 -8.63 -17.74
C GLU A 178 -0.95 -9.26 -18.67
N ALA A 179 -2.21 -9.30 -18.23
CA ALA A 179 -3.32 -9.81 -19.04
C ALA A 179 -3.57 -8.96 -20.29
N LEU A 180 -3.44 -7.63 -20.21
CA LEU A 180 -3.55 -6.74 -21.36
C LEU A 180 -2.42 -7.00 -22.37
N ILE A 181 -1.18 -7.18 -21.90
CA ILE A 181 -0.03 -7.53 -22.74
C ILE A 181 -0.24 -8.91 -23.40
N ALA A 182 -0.68 -9.91 -22.63
CA ALA A 182 -0.97 -11.25 -23.13
C ALA A 182 -2.09 -11.21 -24.17
N ARG A 183 -3.17 -10.48 -23.91
CA ARG A 183 -4.29 -10.27 -24.84
C ARG A 183 -3.84 -9.60 -26.14
N GLY A 184 -2.88 -8.68 -26.08
CA GLY A 184 -2.28 -8.07 -27.27
C GLY A 184 -1.58 -9.09 -28.19
N ARG A 185 -1.13 -10.22 -27.64
CA ARG A 185 -0.48 -11.31 -28.40
C ARG A 185 -1.45 -12.40 -28.82
N THR A 186 -2.41 -12.75 -27.95
CA THR A 186 -3.31 -13.90 -28.16
C THR A 186 -4.67 -13.52 -28.72
N GLY A 187 -5.04 -12.23 -28.62
CA GLY A 187 -6.39 -11.74 -28.90
C GLY A 187 -7.44 -12.18 -27.89
N LYS A 188 -7.07 -12.82 -26.78
CA LYS A 188 -7.98 -13.40 -25.78
C LYS A 188 -7.85 -12.73 -24.42
N GLY A 189 -8.97 -12.49 -23.76
CA GLY A 189 -9.03 -12.06 -22.38
C GLY A 189 -8.81 -13.24 -21.41
N CYS A 190 -9.01 -12.99 -20.12
CA CYS A 190 -8.85 -13.99 -19.08
C CYS A 190 -9.69 -13.65 -17.84
N ASP A 191 -9.72 -14.58 -16.89
CA ASP A 191 -10.34 -14.40 -15.59
C ASP A 191 -9.24 -14.47 -14.51
N ILE A 192 -9.08 -13.38 -13.77
CA ILE A 192 -8.09 -13.15 -12.73
C ILE A 192 -8.81 -13.19 -11.38
N ARG A 193 -8.33 -14.05 -10.47
CA ARG A 193 -8.84 -14.22 -9.11
C ARG A 193 -7.74 -13.90 -8.13
N ILE A 194 -7.97 -12.94 -7.25
CA ILE A 194 -7.00 -12.50 -6.25
C ILE A 194 -7.68 -12.48 -4.90
N SER A 195 -7.09 -13.15 -3.91
CA SER A 195 -7.53 -13.04 -2.53
C SER A 195 -6.58 -12.17 -1.72
N MET A 196 -7.15 -11.38 -0.80
CA MET A 196 -6.37 -10.58 0.14
C MET A 196 -5.44 -11.46 0.99
N PHE A 197 -5.90 -12.65 1.38
CA PHE A 197 -5.11 -13.60 2.15
C PHE A 197 -3.88 -14.09 1.37
N ASP A 198 -4.05 -14.55 0.12
CA ASP A 198 -2.95 -15.08 -0.68
C ASP A 198 -1.87 -14.02 -0.92
N VAL A 199 -2.28 -12.77 -1.16
CA VAL A 199 -1.33 -11.65 -1.32
C VAL A 199 -0.52 -11.42 -0.03
N MET A 200 -1.16 -11.52 1.15
CA MET A 200 -0.42 -11.35 2.40
C MET A 200 0.43 -12.57 2.74
N ALA A 201 -0.03 -13.78 2.44
CA ALA A 201 0.78 -14.99 2.60
C ALA A 201 2.05 -14.91 1.75
N ASP A 202 1.92 -14.48 0.47
CA ASP A 202 3.04 -14.25 -0.44
C ASP A 202 4.03 -13.21 0.13
N TRP A 203 3.55 -12.06 0.59
CA TRP A 203 4.42 -11.03 1.18
C TRP A 203 5.05 -11.45 2.52
N CYS A 204 4.42 -12.37 3.25
CA CYS A 204 4.93 -12.97 4.48
C CYS A 204 5.79 -14.22 4.24
N THR A 205 6.19 -14.54 2.99
CA THR A 205 6.96 -15.75 2.66
C THR A 205 8.20 -15.91 3.53
N VAL A 206 9.00 -14.85 3.72
CA VAL A 206 10.22 -14.93 4.55
C VAL A 206 9.91 -15.25 6.03
N PRO A 207 9.00 -14.51 6.71
CA PRO A 207 8.49 -14.90 8.02
C PRO A 207 7.95 -16.33 8.12
N LEU A 208 7.19 -16.78 7.11
CA LEU A 208 6.60 -18.11 7.06
C LEU A 208 7.70 -19.19 7.03
N LEU A 209 8.66 -19.07 6.10
CA LEU A 209 9.78 -20.01 5.99
C LEU A 209 10.62 -20.09 7.27
N ASN A 210 10.85 -18.95 7.93
CA ASN A 210 11.54 -18.90 9.23
C ASN A 210 10.75 -19.65 10.31
N SER A 211 9.43 -19.50 10.34
CA SER A 211 8.55 -20.22 11.27
C SER A 211 8.56 -21.73 11.02
N GLU A 212 8.50 -22.16 9.75
CA GLU A 212 8.57 -23.57 9.36
C GLU A 212 9.93 -24.20 9.66
N ALA A 213 11.00 -23.41 9.61
CA ALA A 213 12.33 -23.80 10.06
C ALA A 213 12.50 -23.80 11.59
N GLY A 214 11.43 -23.56 12.36
CA GLY A 214 11.45 -23.54 13.83
C GLY A 214 11.97 -22.26 14.47
N ASN A 215 12.17 -21.20 13.68
CA ASN A 215 12.73 -19.91 14.12
C ASN A 215 11.76 -18.74 13.79
N PRO A 216 10.51 -18.74 14.30
CA PRO A 216 9.53 -17.70 13.97
C PRO A 216 10.05 -16.30 14.35
N PRO A 217 9.81 -15.28 13.50
CA PRO A 217 10.22 -13.91 13.81
C PRO A 217 9.60 -13.41 15.12
N LYS A 218 10.38 -12.64 15.88
CA LYS A 218 9.93 -11.98 17.11
C LYS A 218 9.68 -10.50 16.84
N ARG A 219 8.73 -9.93 17.56
CA ARG A 219 8.49 -8.47 17.58
C ARG A 219 9.61 -7.79 18.34
N MET A 220 10.32 -6.89 17.66
CA MET A 220 11.49 -6.19 18.20
C MET A 220 11.34 -4.66 18.13
N GLY A 221 10.15 -4.16 17.76
CA GLY A 221 9.95 -2.76 17.45
C GLY A 221 10.80 -2.33 16.26
N LEU A 222 11.44 -1.17 16.37
CA LEU A 222 12.32 -0.62 15.33
C LEU A 222 13.78 -1.12 15.42
N ARG A 223 14.04 -2.21 16.16
CA ARG A 223 15.38 -2.81 16.29
C ARG A 223 15.60 -3.90 15.24
N HIS A 224 16.79 -3.93 14.64
CA HIS A 224 17.17 -5.03 13.75
C HIS A 224 17.54 -6.29 14.57
N PRO A 225 17.05 -7.49 14.21
CA PRO A 225 17.26 -8.69 15.02
C PRO A 225 18.73 -9.10 15.15
N SER A 226 19.49 -8.99 14.05
CA SER A 226 20.86 -9.55 13.95
C SER A 226 21.98 -8.50 13.93
N ILE A 227 21.66 -7.22 14.11
CA ILE A 227 22.63 -6.11 13.98
C ILE A 227 22.44 -5.14 15.16
N ALA A 228 23.55 -4.70 15.77
CA ALA A 228 23.56 -3.73 16.86
C ALA A 228 24.80 -2.81 16.78
N PRO A 229 24.65 -1.48 16.98
CA PRO A 229 23.40 -0.75 17.08
C PRO A 229 22.74 -0.58 15.69
N TYR A 230 21.53 -1.10 15.56
CA TYR A 230 20.63 -0.81 14.45
C TYR A 230 19.24 -0.73 15.05
N GLY A 231 18.80 0.51 15.29
CA GLY A 231 17.61 0.82 16.04
C GLY A 231 17.47 2.32 16.25
N VAL A 232 16.50 2.68 17.10
CA VAL A 232 16.11 4.06 17.38
C VAL A 232 16.69 4.52 18.72
N PHE A 233 17.22 5.74 18.71
CA PHE A 233 17.79 6.43 19.86
C PHE A 233 17.24 7.86 19.91
N THR A 234 16.88 8.32 21.10
CA THR A 234 16.22 9.61 21.30
C THR A 234 17.23 10.69 21.63
N SER A 235 17.16 11.82 20.93
CA SER A 235 17.96 13.01 21.22
C SER A 235 17.54 13.70 22.52
N LYS A 236 18.37 14.62 23.02
CA LYS A 236 18.10 15.44 24.21
C LYS A 236 16.76 16.19 24.15
N ASP A 237 16.39 16.67 22.97
CA ASP A 237 15.16 17.40 22.69
C ASP A 237 14.00 16.50 22.24
N GLY A 238 14.12 15.18 22.43
CA GLY A 238 13.02 14.23 22.30
C GLY A 238 12.76 13.73 20.88
N LYS A 239 13.69 13.92 19.93
CA LYS A 239 13.54 13.40 18.57
C LYS A 239 14.19 12.03 18.44
N ASP A 240 13.41 11.07 17.93
CA ASP A 240 13.87 9.73 17.65
C ASP A 240 14.66 9.67 16.33
N ILE A 241 15.89 9.17 16.42
CA ILE A 241 16.82 8.99 15.31
C ILE A 241 17.15 7.50 15.19
N LEU A 242 16.88 6.94 14.02
CA LEU A 242 17.29 5.59 13.64
C LEU A 242 18.70 5.64 13.05
N ILE A 243 19.59 4.78 13.52
CA ILE A 243 20.91 4.55 12.89
C ILE A 243 21.04 3.10 12.44
N SER A 244 21.92 2.86 11.48
CA SER A 244 22.27 1.53 10.99
C SER A 244 23.78 1.35 10.96
N ILE A 245 24.34 0.65 11.94
CA ILE A 245 25.76 0.29 12.00
C ILE A 245 25.91 -1.16 11.59
N GLN A 246 26.40 -1.40 10.38
CA GLN A 246 26.45 -2.74 9.78
C GLN A 246 27.86 -3.33 9.74
N SER A 247 28.88 -2.53 10.00
CA SER A 247 30.28 -2.94 9.96
C SER A 247 31.11 -2.46 11.15
N GLU A 248 32.24 -3.12 11.40
CA GLU A 248 33.21 -2.71 12.44
C GLU A 248 33.84 -1.34 12.14
N ARG A 249 33.95 -0.98 10.86
CA ARG A 249 34.42 0.34 10.44
C ARG A 249 33.43 1.43 10.86
N GLU A 250 32.15 1.23 10.59
CA GLU A 250 31.08 2.16 11.01
C GLU A 250 30.98 2.22 12.53
N TRP A 251 31.14 1.09 13.25
CA TRP A 251 31.15 1.10 14.71
C TRP A 251 32.27 1.98 15.27
N LYS A 252 33.51 1.80 14.78
CA LYS A 252 34.65 2.66 15.17
C LYS A 252 34.38 4.13 14.84
N THR A 253 33.78 4.40 13.70
CA THR A 253 33.45 5.75 13.24
C THR A 253 32.38 6.40 14.11
N LEU A 254 31.32 5.67 14.46
CA LEU A 254 30.30 6.12 15.41
C LEU A 254 30.92 6.41 16.78
N CYS A 255 31.71 5.47 17.32
CA CYS A 255 32.36 5.61 18.62
C CYS A 255 33.26 6.85 18.69
N ALA A 256 34.11 7.06 17.68
CA ALA A 256 35.05 8.17 17.68
C ALA A 256 34.40 9.51 17.30
N GLY A 257 33.58 9.55 16.25
CA GLY A 257 33.08 10.78 15.65
C GLY A 257 31.74 11.28 16.20
N VAL A 258 30.97 10.41 16.86
CA VAL A 258 29.64 10.77 17.38
C VAL A 258 29.57 10.62 18.89
N LEU A 259 30.04 9.49 19.42
CA LEU A 259 29.93 9.17 20.86
C LEU A 259 31.06 9.76 21.72
N ASP A 260 32.10 10.33 21.12
CA ASP A 260 33.32 10.81 21.78
C ASP A 260 34.03 9.73 22.63
N GLN A 261 33.95 8.47 22.19
CA GLN A 261 34.49 7.28 22.87
C GLN A 261 35.38 6.43 21.93
N PRO A 262 36.52 6.95 21.45
CA PRO A 262 37.35 6.26 20.45
C PRO A 262 37.91 4.91 20.90
N ASN A 263 38.00 4.67 22.22
CA ASN A 263 38.51 3.41 22.78
C ASN A 263 37.42 2.33 22.97
N LEU A 264 36.13 2.68 22.84
CA LEU A 264 35.01 1.76 23.04
C LEU A 264 35.07 0.50 22.15
N PRO A 265 35.52 0.56 20.88
CA PRO A 265 35.67 -0.65 20.06
C PRO A 265 36.66 -1.69 20.59
N ALA A 266 37.49 -1.37 21.58
CA ALA A 266 38.38 -2.33 22.24
C ALA A 266 37.71 -3.05 23.44
N ASP A 267 36.54 -2.59 23.90
CA ASP A 267 35.80 -3.24 24.99
C ASP A 267 35.28 -4.63 24.52
N PRO A 268 35.62 -5.73 25.20
CA PRO A 268 35.22 -7.08 24.80
C PRO A 268 33.71 -7.26 24.58
N ARG A 269 32.86 -6.47 25.24
CA ARG A 269 31.40 -6.55 25.11
C ARG A 269 30.89 -6.02 23.77
N VAL A 270 31.66 -5.17 23.09
CA VAL A 270 31.26 -4.48 21.85
C VAL A 270 32.34 -4.50 20.77
N ALA A 271 33.35 -5.36 20.93
CA ALA A 271 34.53 -5.45 20.06
C ALA A 271 34.21 -5.93 18.63
N ASN A 272 33.09 -6.63 18.46
CA ASN A 272 32.59 -7.07 17.16
C ASN A 272 31.06 -7.16 17.16
N MET A 273 30.46 -7.32 15.98
CA MET A 273 29.01 -7.42 15.79
C MET A 273 28.33 -8.49 16.66
N VAL A 274 28.93 -9.68 16.75
CA VAL A 274 28.36 -10.79 17.53
C VAL A 274 28.30 -10.40 19.00
N GLU A 275 29.36 -9.80 19.54
CA GLU A 275 29.37 -9.33 20.92
C GLU A 275 28.42 -8.15 21.13
N ARG A 276 28.32 -7.21 20.18
CA ARG A 276 27.33 -6.10 20.26
C ARG A 276 25.90 -6.62 20.32
N VAL A 277 25.57 -7.64 19.53
CA VAL A 277 24.23 -8.27 19.56
C VAL A 277 24.02 -9.06 20.86
N ARG A 278 25.03 -9.80 21.34
CA ARG A 278 24.96 -10.54 22.61
C ARG A 278 24.80 -9.60 23.81
N ASN A 279 25.47 -8.45 23.77
CA ASN A 279 25.44 -7.40 24.80
C ASN A 279 24.61 -6.20 24.33
N ARG A 280 23.47 -6.46 23.67
CA ARG A 280 22.67 -5.40 23.03
C ARG A 280 22.24 -4.32 24.01
N ASP A 281 21.78 -4.68 25.20
CA ASP A 281 21.33 -3.69 26.18
C ASP A 281 22.47 -2.74 26.58
N PHE A 282 23.69 -3.24 26.70
CA PHE A 282 24.87 -2.41 26.94
C PHE A 282 25.22 -1.53 25.73
N THR A 283 25.21 -2.12 24.53
CA THR A 283 25.50 -1.42 23.27
C THR A 283 24.51 -0.27 23.03
N ASP A 284 23.22 -0.58 23.07
CA ASP A 284 22.14 0.36 22.81
C ASP A 284 22.09 1.42 23.92
N LYS A 285 22.31 1.06 25.19
CA LYS A 285 22.41 2.04 26.27
C LYS A 285 23.58 3.01 26.07
N THR A 286 24.74 2.52 25.64
CA THR A 286 25.92 3.38 25.41
C THR A 286 25.65 4.43 24.31
N VAL A 287 24.97 4.02 23.24
CA VAL A 287 24.55 4.94 22.18
C VAL A 287 23.47 5.91 22.69
N ALA A 288 22.44 5.38 23.38
CA ALA A 288 21.34 6.17 23.91
C ALA A 288 21.80 7.25 24.91
N ASP A 289 22.71 6.90 25.82
CA ASP A 289 23.25 7.83 26.81
C ASP A 289 23.97 8.99 26.13
N SER A 290 24.75 8.73 25.08
CA SER A 290 25.41 9.78 24.29
C SER A 290 24.40 10.62 23.51
N PHE A 291 23.45 9.99 22.80
CA PHE A 291 22.43 10.68 22.01
C PHE A 291 21.55 11.58 22.87
N GLY A 292 21.20 11.14 24.08
CA GLY A 292 20.42 11.91 25.05
C GLY A 292 21.10 13.18 25.56
N THR A 293 22.41 13.37 25.30
CA THR A 293 23.13 14.62 25.64
C THR A 293 23.11 15.66 24.52
N MET A 294 22.77 15.26 23.30
CA MET A 294 22.84 16.10 22.10
C MET A 294 21.45 16.42 21.57
N THR A 295 21.23 17.65 21.13
CA THR A 295 20.02 18.04 20.41
C THR A 295 19.92 17.33 19.06
N ARG A 296 18.73 17.27 18.47
CA ARG A 296 18.51 16.75 17.11
C ARG A 296 19.53 17.33 16.13
N ASN A 297 19.67 18.65 16.07
CA ASN A 297 20.51 19.30 15.06
C ASN A 297 21.99 18.95 15.21
N GLU A 298 22.47 18.83 16.45
CA GLU A 298 23.85 18.38 16.74
C GLU A 298 24.06 16.93 16.29
N LEU A 299 23.11 16.04 16.61
CA LEU A 299 23.19 14.63 16.21
C LEU A 299 23.21 14.44 14.70
N LEU A 300 22.26 15.06 13.97
CA LEU A 300 22.22 14.93 12.51
C LEU A 300 23.50 15.47 11.87
N LYS A 301 24.05 16.57 12.41
CA LYS A 301 25.33 17.10 11.94
C LYS A 301 26.47 16.11 12.19
N ARG A 302 26.63 15.61 13.41
CA ARG A 302 27.72 14.66 13.74
C ARG A 302 27.61 13.36 12.95
N LEU A 303 26.40 12.81 12.83
CA LEU A 303 26.15 11.60 12.06
C LEU A 303 26.49 11.81 10.58
N SER A 304 26.11 12.96 10.01
CA SER A 304 26.45 13.31 8.63
C SER A 304 27.95 13.55 8.43
N ASP A 305 28.62 14.27 9.34
CA ASP A 305 30.05 14.54 9.26
C ASP A 305 30.87 13.23 9.38
N ALA A 306 30.34 12.25 10.12
CA ALA A 306 30.92 10.93 10.32
C ALA A 306 30.52 9.90 9.24
N ASP A 307 29.76 10.29 8.22
CA ASP A 307 29.25 9.40 7.16
C ASP A 307 28.50 8.14 7.72
N ILE A 308 27.73 8.33 8.79
CA ILE A 308 26.90 7.29 9.38
C ILE A 308 25.51 7.32 8.74
N ALA A 309 24.98 6.16 8.36
CA ALA A 309 23.61 6.05 7.86
C ALA A 309 22.59 6.27 9.00
N PHE A 310 21.71 7.26 8.83
CA PHE A 310 20.64 7.55 9.77
C PHE A 310 19.34 8.00 9.09
N ALA A 311 18.24 7.93 9.83
CA ALA A 311 16.96 8.51 9.47
C ALA A 311 16.25 9.06 10.71
N GLU A 312 15.43 10.08 10.54
CA GLU A 312 14.55 10.54 11.61
C GLU A 312 13.26 9.71 11.62
N VAL A 313 12.80 9.30 12.81
CA VAL A 313 11.48 8.70 12.97
C VAL A 313 10.44 9.83 12.87
N ASN A 314 9.91 10.00 11.66
CA ASN A 314 9.02 11.10 11.32
C ASN A 314 7.56 10.80 11.65
N THR A 315 6.88 11.77 12.25
CA THR A 315 5.43 11.76 12.39
C THR A 315 4.75 12.10 11.05
N MET A 316 3.43 11.92 10.96
CA MET A 316 2.67 12.39 9.79
C MET A 316 2.72 13.91 9.64
N ALA A 317 2.86 14.67 10.74
CA ALA A 317 3.10 16.11 10.71
C ALA A 317 4.51 16.46 10.23
N ASP A 318 5.50 15.58 10.40
CA ASP A 318 6.82 15.76 9.80
C ASP A 318 6.79 15.48 8.30
N LEU A 319 6.02 14.46 7.86
CA LEU A 319 5.88 14.15 6.45
C LEU A 319 5.30 15.33 5.64
N THR A 320 4.32 16.07 6.19
CA THR A 320 3.66 17.19 5.47
C THR A 320 4.62 18.31 5.06
N LYS A 321 5.70 18.50 5.83
CA LYS A 321 6.77 19.48 5.61
C LYS A 321 8.08 18.86 5.10
N HIS A 322 8.08 17.57 4.80
CA HIS A 322 9.30 16.87 4.39
C HIS A 322 9.79 17.38 3.03
N PRO A 323 11.07 17.74 2.86
CA PRO A 323 11.56 18.38 1.63
C PRO A 323 11.44 17.50 0.39
N HIS A 324 11.45 16.17 0.56
CA HIS A 324 11.23 15.23 -0.55
C HIS A 324 9.75 14.87 -0.80
N LEU A 325 8.79 15.39 -0.02
CA LEU A 325 7.38 15.09 -0.26
C LEU A 325 6.89 15.80 -1.53
N ARG A 326 6.78 15.04 -2.63
CA ARG A 326 6.08 15.50 -3.83
C ARG A 326 4.58 15.41 -3.62
N ARG A 327 3.85 16.40 -4.11
CA ARG A 327 2.39 16.46 -4.03
C ARG A 327 1.78 16.63 -5.41
N ILE A 328 0.56 16.16 -5.55
CA ILE A 328 -0.33 16.51 -6.67
C ILE A 328 -1.52 17.27 -6.11
N GLU A 329 -2.24 17.94 -7.00
CA GLU A 329 -3.55 18.51 -6.72
C GLU A 329 -4.59 17.87 -7.61
N VAL A 330 -5.77 17.59 -7.07
CA VAL A 330 -6.92 17.11 -7.83
C VAL A 330 -8.15 17.92 -7.46
N ASP A 331 -8.97 18.20 -8.46
CA ASP A 331 -10.27 18.83 -8.25
C ASP A 331 -11.26 17.80 -7.69
N THR A 332 -12.12 18.23 -6.78
CA THR A 332 -13.18 17.43 -6.17
C THR A 332 -14.46 18.27 -6.10
N PRO A 333 -15.65 17.66 -5.85
CA PRO A 333 -16.89 18.40 -5.67
C PRO A 333 -16.84 19.45 -4.56
N ASN A 334 -16.00 19.27 -3.53
CA ASN A 334 -15.82 20.22 -2.43
C ASN A 334 -14.57 21.12 -2.62
N GLY A 335 -14.04 21.20 -3.84
CA GLY A 335 -12.90 22.01 -4.20
C GLY A 335 -11.56 21.29 -4.10
N ARG A 336 -10.52 21.90 -4.66
CA ARG A 336 -9.21 21.27 -4.86
C ARG A 336 -8.56 20.73 -3.58
N VAL A 337 -8.04 19.50 -3.64
CA VAL A 337 -7.31 18.84 -2.55
C VAL A 337 -5.90 18.49 -3.00
N SER A 338 -4.91 18.69 -2.13
CA SER A 338 -3.51 18.31 -2.37
C SER A 338 -3.12 17.12 -1.48
N TYR A 339 -2.44 16.12 -2.04
CA TYR A 339 -1.96 14.93 -1.32
C TYR A 339 -0.70 14.33 -1.99
N PRO A 340 -0.02 13.33 -1.39
CA PRO A 340 1.21 12.77 -1.93
C PRO A 340 1.09 12.31 -3.39
N ALA A 341 2.07 12.67 -4.21
CA ALA A 341 2.13 12.26 -5.61
C ALA A 341 2.42 10.75 -5.73
N PRO A 342 1.88 10.06 -6.74
CA PRO A 342 2.35 8.73 -7.11
C PRO A 342 3.87 8.68 -7.31
N ALA A 343 4.49 7.59 -6.85
CA ALA A 343 5.94 7.45 -6.83
C ALA A 343 6.61 7.42 -8.22
N PRO A 344 6.07 6.73 -9.24
CA PRO A 344 6.74 6.64 -10.54
C PRO A 344 6.89 8.01 -11.22
N ILE A 345 8.11 8.29 -11.70
CA ILE A 345 8.44 9.46 -12.54
C ILE A 345 8.87 8.91 -13.89
N ILE A 346 8.19 9.35 -14.95
CA ILE A 346 8.61 9.08 -16.32
C ILE A 346 9.44 10.29 -16.75
N VAL A 347 10.74 10.09 -16.92
CA VAL A 347 11.67 11.18 -17.26
C VAL A 347 11.29 11.74 -18.63
N GLY A 348 11.11 13.05 -18.71
CA GLY A 348 10.70 13.74 -19.94
C GLY A 348 9.19 13.82 -20.16
N GLU A 349 8.36 13.22 -19.29
CA GLU A 349 6.91 13.25 -19.41
C GLU A 349 6.23 13.82 -18.17
N SER A 350 5.24 14.69 -18.39
CA SER A 350 4.34 15.15 -17.34
C SER A 350 3.11 14.27 -17.27
N ARG A 351 2.75 13.80 -16.07
CA ARG A 351 1.51 13.04 -15.84
C ARG A 351 0.41 13.97 -15.34
N ALA A 352 -0.74 13.96 -16.01
CA ALA A 352 -1.94 14.64 -15.55
C ALA A 352 -2.83 13.68 -14.75
N TYR A 353 -3.52 14.21 -13.75
CA TYR A 353 -4.44 13.46 -12.90
C TYR A 353 -5.83 14.06 -13.05
N GLY A 354 -6.84 13.22 -13.32
CA GLY A 354 -8.21 13.70 -13.46
C GLY A 354 -8.86 14.06 -12.13
N ALA A 355 -10.03 14.72 -12.19
CA ALA A 355 -10.82 15.07 -11.01
C ALA A 355 -11.38 13.83 -10.30
N VAL A 356 -11.73 13.99 -9.03
CA VAL A 356 -12.51 13.00 -8.27
C VAL A 356 -14.00 13.21 -8.60
N PRO A 357 -14.74 12.19 -9.07
CA PRO A 357 -16.12 12.38 -9.49
C PRO A 357 -17.09 12.53 -8.31
N GLY A 358 -18.06 13.43 -8.47
CA GLY A 358 -19.33 13.40 -7.75
C GLY A 358 -20.10 12.11 -8.01
N ILE A 359 -21.13 11.84 -7.21
CA ILE A 359 -22.00 10.67 -7.44
C ILE A 359 -22.76 10.88 -8.75
N GLY A 360 -22.66 9.91 -9.67
CA GLY A 360 -23.32 9.96 -10.97
C GLY A 360 -22.70 10.94 -11.97
N GLU A 361 -21.55 11.54 -11.63
CA GLU A 361 -20.85 12.45 -12.54
C GLU A 361 -20.12 11.65 -13.63
N ARG A 362 -20.67 11.70 -14.85
CA ARG A 362 -20.01 11.21 -16.06
C ARG A 362 -19.48 12.38 -16.87
N SER A 363 -18.20 12.36 -17.19
CA SER A 363 -17.65 13.20 -18.24
C SER A 363 -18.31 12.83 -19.56
N GLN A 364 -18.88 13.80 -20.30
CA GLN A 364 -19.33 13.51 -21.66
C GLN A 364 -18.11 13.03 -22.46
N SER A 365 -18.17 11.79 -22.96
CA SER A 365 -17.14 11.24 -23.85
C SER A 365 -16.91 12.24 -24.99
N LYS A 366 -15.66 12.70 -25.15
CA LYS A 366 -15.24 13.36 -26.38
C LYS A 366 -15.38 12.29 -27.47
N LYS A 367 -16.34 12.48 -28.36
CA LYS A 367 -16.54 11.67 -29.56
C LYS A 367 -15.28 11.62 -30.42
#